data_AF-A0A450UQE3-F1
#
_entry.id   AF-A0A450UQE3-F1
#
_cell.length_a   1.000
_cell.length_b   1.000
_cell.length_c   1.000
_cell.angle_alpha   90.00
_cell.angle_beta   90.00
_cell.angle_gamma   90.00
#
_symmetry.space_group_name_H-M   'P 1'
#
loop_
_entity.id
_entity.type
_entity.pdbx_description
1 polymer ?
#
loop_
_entity_poly.entity_id
_entity_poly.type
_entity_poly.pdbx_seq_one_letter_code
_entity_poly.pdbx_strand_id
1 'polypeptide(L)'
;MSMVQHDSHRAAISLVRLVLAALIATVVVYPIKMRLFDAEIERYLDEEMAAKIEEINRLAELKKEEYNRLHKEADKTRQKRYGVSMLKTDIEELERQWEVCWKNLDEPIDFHLKQCAGETGKVLKNDDPKCSQARDAVVKKIAECDLLDSQIAEGKAKINRKLEINRKLDQYRKEITRWENRKNKGLVSIGMEAQGKIKAVEEKYPHLSHSFLGRSLALSEISDKDTAVSNTILMVTLLFITLQCSPILVRFSSPVTAYEAKLREKQKEYHRVSDKMFSRLNRVVEEKVLFYSFSLAMFATIAAVTIALIMPGKENIVSAVVSIISSTIAIAISLKKNQTD
;
A
#
# COMPACT_ATOMS: atom_id res chain seq x y z
N MET A 1 -16.46 61.15 -25.72
CA MET A 1 -15.72 60.29 -24.77
C MET A 1 -16.30 58.86 -24.65
N SER A 2 -17.12 58.40 -25.62
CA SER A 2 -17.78 57.08 -25.62
C SER A 2 -17.17 56.04 -26.56
N MET A 3 -16.11 56.38 -27.30
CA MET A 3 -15.42 55.43 -28.21
C MET A 3 -14.62 54.36 -27.46
N VAL A 4 -14.14 54.64 -26.25
CA VAL A 4 -13.32 53.68 -25.47
C VAL A 4 -14.16 52.57 -24.84
N GLN A 5 -15.45 52.82 -24.56
CA GLN A 5 -16.33 51.86 -23.90
C GLN A 5 -16.73 50.68 -24.80
N HIS A 6 -16.70 50.86 -26.12
CA HIS A 6 -17.18 49.85 -27.07
C HIS A 6 -16.14 48.76 -27.40
N ASP A 7 -14.85 49.08 -27.23
CA ASP A 7 -13.75 48.12 -27.45
C ASP A 7 -13.54 47.21 -26.24
N SER A 8 -13.76 47.71 -25.02
CA SER A 8 -13.68 46.91 -23.79
C SER A 8 -14.63 45.71 -23.79
N HIS A 9 -15.87 45.90 -24.28
CA HIS A 9 -16.85 44.82 -24.37
C HIS A 9 -16.48 43.76 -25.43
N ARG A 10 -15.84 44.16 -26.54
CA ARG A 10 -15.33 43.22 -27.56
C ARG A 10 -14.14 42.41 -27.05
N ALA A 11 -13.25 43.05 -26.31
CA ALA A 11 -12.12 42.39 -25.67
C ALA A 11 -12.60 41.36 -24.62
N ALA A 12 -13.58 41.73 -23.78
CA ALA A 12 -14.16 40.82 -22.79
C ALA A 12 -14.80 39.58 -23.42
N ILE A 13 -15.60 39.74 -24.49
CA ILE A 13 -16.19 38.60 -25.21
C ILE A 13 -15.11 37.70 -25.83
N SER A 14 -14.05 38.30 -26.37
CA SER A 14 -12.96 37.54 -27.00
C SER A 14 -12.15 36.76 -25.96
N LEU A 15 -11.93 37.35 -24.78
CA LEU A 15 -11.25 36.69 -23.66
C LEU A 15 -12.06 35.51 -23.12
N VAL A 16 -13.38 35.67 -22.91
CA VAL A 16 -14.26 34.56 -22.49
C VAL A 16 -14.21 33.41 -23.50
N ARG A 17 -14.20 33.73 -24.80
CA ARG A 17 -14.07 32.72 -25.86
C ARG A 17 -12.71 32.03 -25.85
N LEU A 18 -11.63 32.75 -25.57
CA LEU A 18 -10.29 32.18 -25.49
C LEU A 18 -10.17 31.22 -24.31
N VAL A 19 -10.70 31.61 -23.14
CA VAL A 19 -10.76 30.73 -21.96
C VAL A 19 -11.60 29.48 -22.25
N LEU A 20 -12.77 29.64 -22.86
CA LEU A 20 -13.62 28.51 -23.24
C LEU A 20 -12.94 27.59 -24.27
N ALA A 21 -12.27 28.16 -25.28
CA ALA A 21 -11.52 27.41 -26.28
C ALA A 21 -10.36 26.63 -25.66
N ALA A 22 -9.63 27.23 -24.70
CA ALA A 22 -8.56 26.56 -23.98
C ALA A 22 -9.08 25.39 -23.11
N LEU A 23 -10.23 25.55 -22.45
CA LEU A 23 -10.89 24.49 -21.69
C LEU A 23 -11.33 23.34 -22.61
N ILE A 24 -12.03 23.65 -23.70
CA ILE A 24 -12.48 22.64 -24.67
C ILE A 24 -11.27 21.92 -25.28
N ALA A 25 -10.23 22.66 -25.68
CA ALA A 25 -9.00 22.09 -26.21
C ALA A 25 -8.38 21.12 -25.20
N THR A 26 -8.26 21.52 -23.93
CA THR A 26 -7.69 20.66 -22.88
C THR A 26 -8.50 19.36 -22.71
N VAL A 27 -9.83 19.48 -22.65
CA VAL A 27 -10.74 18.32 -22.48
C VAL A 27 -10.70 17.39 -23.70
N VAL A 28 -10.65 17.92 -24.92
CA VAL A 28 -10.60 17.13 -26.16
C VAL A 28 -9.24 16.49 -26.38
N VAL A 29 -8.16 17.18 -26.00
CA VAL A 29 -6.79 16.70 -26.17
C VAL A 29 -6.50 15.53 -25.22
N TYR A 30 -7.10 15.50 -24.03
CA TYR A 30 -6.82 14.47 -23.04
C TYR A 30 -7.05 13.02 -23.53
N PRO A 31 -8.21 12.65 -24.13
CA PRO A 31 -8.40 11.30 -24.68
C PRO A 31 -7.48 11.00 -25.87
N ILE A 32 -7.07 12.01 -26.63
CA ILE A 32 -6.12 11.85 -27.74
C ILE A 32 -4.71 11.57 -27.21
N LYS A 33 -4.29 12.30 -26.17
CA LYS A 33 -3.02 12.07 -25.46
C LYS A 33 -2.96 10.64 -24.93
N MET A 34 -4.03 10.16 -24.28
CA MET A 34 -4.09 8.77 -23.85
C MET A 34 -3.82 7.85 -25.01
N ARG A 35 -4.67 7.89 -26.06
CA ARG A 35 -4.56 7.00 -27.23
C ARG A 35 -3.21 7.03 -27.92
N LEU A 36 -2.57 8.20 -27.99
CA LEU A 36 -1.27 8.36 -28.64
C LEU A 36 -0.16 7.64 -27.86
N PHE A 37 -0.27 7.59 -26.54
CA PHE A 37 0.72 6.99 -25.64
C PHE A 37 0.26 5.66 -25.06
N ASP A 38 -0.74 4.99 -25.63
CA ASP A 38 -1.28 3.73 -25.11
C ASP A 38 -0.20 2.68 -24.89
N ALA A 39 0.64 2.44 -25.91
CA ALA A 39 1.74 1.47 -25.82
C ALA A 39 2.79 1.85 -24.75
N GLU A 40 3.06 3.14 -24.58
CA GLU A 40 4.04 3.64 -23.62
C GLU A 40 3.51 3.55 -22.18
N ILE A 41 2.23 3.85 -21.99
CA ILE A 41 1.51 3.71 -20.73
C ILE A 41 1.46 2.24 -20.31
N GLU A 42 1.12 1.33 -21.23
CA GLU A 42 1.10 -0.10 -20.97
C GLU A 42 2.49 -0.61 -20.60
N ARG A 43 3.52 -0.26 -21.38
CA ARG A 43 4.90 -0.62 -21.08
C ARG A 43 5.35 -0.14 -19.70
N TYR A 44 5.07 1.12 -19.36
CA TYR A 44 5.42 1.68 -18.05
C TYR A 44 4.73 0.93 -16.90
N LEU A 45 3.43 0.62 -17.04
CA LEU A 45 2.68 -0.10 -16.02
C LEU A 45 3.18 -1.54 -15.85
N ASP A 46 3.54 -2.20 -16.95
CA ASP A 46 4.13 -3.56 -16.92
C ASP A 46 5.52 -3.56 -16.27
N GLU A 47 6.36 -2.56 -16.58
CA GLU A 47 7.67 -2.37 -15.94
C GLU A 47 7.53 -2.10 -14.44
N GLU A 48 6.61 -1.24 -14.02
CA GLU A 48 6.36 -0.96 -12.61
C GLU A 48 5.82 -2.19 -11.87
N MET A 49 4.93 -2.96 -12.51
CA MET A 49 4.43 -4.23 -11.98
C MET A 49 5.57 -5.23 -11.78
N ALA A 50 6.41 -5.43 -12.80
CA ALA A 50 7.55 -6.33 -12.75
C ALA A 50 8.54 -5.93 -11.65
N ALA A 51 8.84 -4.63 -11.52
CA ALA A 51 9.71 -4.11 -10.48
C ALA A 51 9.17 -4.39 -9.07
N LYS A 52 7.86 -4.23 -8.83
CA LYS A 52 7.25 -4.56 -7.53
C LYS A 52 7.25 -6.05 -7.24
N ILE A 53 7.01 -6.89 -8.25
CA ILE A 53 7.11 -8.35 -8.10
C ILE A 53 8.54 -8.76 -7.74
N GLU A 54 9.54 -8.17 -8.40
CA GLU A 54 10.95 -8.42 -8.10
C GLU A 54 11.31 -7.97 -6.68
N GLU A 55 10.84 -6.80 -6.23
CA GLU A 55 11.03 -6.33 -4.86
C GLU A 55 10.46 -7.31 -3.83
N ILE A 56 9.23 -7.81 -4.05
CA ILE A 56 8.60 -8.80 -3.18
C ILE A 56 9.42 -10.10 -3.13
N ASN A 57 9.89 -10.58 -4.28
CA ASN A 57 10.72 -11.78 -4.37
C ASN A 57 12.05 -11.58 -3.62
N ARG A 58 12.69 -10.42 -3.78
CA ARG A 58 13.93 -10.09 -3.07
C ARG A 58 13.72 -10.08 -1.56
N LEU A 59 12.65 -9.46 -1.08
CA LEU A 59 12.31 -9.46 0.35
C LEU A 59 11.99 -10.86 0.88
N ALA A 60 11.34 -11.69 0.08
CA ALA A 60 11.03 -13.07 0.43
C ALA A 60 12.31 -13.93 0.57
N GLU A 61 13.26 -13.81 -0.36
CA GLU A 61 14.54 -14.51 -0.28
C GLU A 61 15.39 -14.02 0.89
N LEU A 62 15.44 -12.71 1.17
CA LEU A 62 16.13 -12.17 2.35
C LEU A 62 15.54 -12.74 3.65
N LYS A 63 14.21 -12.75 3.80
CA LYS A 63 13.54 -13.36 4.96
C LYS A 63 13.87 -14.85 5.08
N LYS A 64 13.93 -15.58 3.96
CA LYS A 64 14.24 -17.01 3.91
C LYS A 64 15.69 -17.30 4.28
N GLU A 65 16.64 -16.48 3.83
CA GLU A 65 18.04 -16.55 4.23
C GLU A 65 18.23 -16.29 5.72
N GLU A 66 17.61 -15.22 6.24
CA GLU A 66 17.63 -14.91 7.67
C GLU A 66 17.05 -16.06 8.49
N TYR A 67 15.91 -16.60 8.07
CA TYR A 67 15.27 -17.76 8.69
C TYR A 67 16.19 -18.99 8.71
N ASN A 68 16.86 -19.27 7.58
CA ASN A 68 17.80 -20.37 7.46
C ASN A 68 19.04 -20.18 8.35
N ARG A 69 19.56 -18.95 8.45
CA ARG A 69 20.71 -18.63 9.33
C ARG A 69 20.37 -18.89 10.80
N LEU A 70 19.22 -18.40 11.26
CA LEU A 70 18.73 -18.63 12.62
C LEU A 70 18.57 -20.13 12.93
N HIS A 71 18.02 -20.89 11.97
CA HIS A 71 17.86 -22.34 12.16
C HIS A 71 19.20 -23.10 12.12
N LYS A 72 20.18 -22.65 11.32
CA LYS A 72 21.52 -23.24 11.28
C LYS A 72 22.29 -23.06 12.60
N GLU A 73 22.15 -21.91 13.25
CA GLU A 73 22.73 -21.67 14.58
C GLU A 73 22.07 -22.52 15.67
N ALA A 74 20.74 -22.64 15.59
CA ALA A 74 19.98 -23.54 16.46
C ALA A 74 20.43 -25.01 16.28
N ASP A 75 20.65 -25.46 15.05
CA ASP A 75 21.14 -26.81 14.73
C ASP A 75 22.55 -27.07 15.27
N LYS A 76 23.48 -26.12 15.12
CA LYS A 76 24.84 -26.25 15.68
C LYS A 76 24.80 -26.38 17.20
N THR A 77 24.00 -25.54 17.86
CA THR A 77 23.81 -25.59 19.32
C THR A 77 23.22 -26.93 19.76
N ARG A 78 22.31 -27.46 18.95
CA ARG A 78 21.67 -28.75 19.15
C ARG A 78 22.65 -29.92 19.00
N GLN A 79 23.42 -29.94 17.92
CA GLN A 79 24.44 -30.98 17.69
C GLN A 79 25.47 -31.04 18.82
N LYS A 80 25.95 -29.89 19.29
CA LYS A 80 26.86 -29.82 20.45
C LYS A 80 26.26 -30.42 21.72
N ARG A 81 24.95 -30.31 21.91
CA ARG A 81 24.25 -30.85 23.09
C ARG A 81 24.07 -32.37 23.03
N TYR A 82 24.04 -32.96 21.84
CA TYR A 82 23.67 -34.37 21.64
C TYR A 82 24.82 -35.21 21.06
N GLY A 83 26.03 -35.12 21.63
CA GLY A 83 27.23 -35.90 21.25
C GLY A 83 27.10 -37.43 21.39
N VAL A 84 26.14 -38.02 20.68
CA VAL A 84 25.71 -39.42 20.71
C VAL A 84 26.59 -40.28 19.79
N SER A 85 27.37 -39.68 18.88
CA SER A 85 28.11 -40.43 17.86
C SER A 85 29.31 -41.22 18.40
N MET A 86 29.92 -40.86 19.54
CA MET A 86 31.11 -41.55 20.03
C MET A 86 30.81 -42.88 20.75
N LEU A 87 29.72 -42.98 21.51
CA LEU A 87 29.45 -44.14 22.37
C LEU A 87 29.00 -45.41 21.61
N LYS A 88 28.57 -45.26 20.35
CA LYS A 88 28.14 -46.39 19.51
C LYS A 88 29.37 -47.15 18.98
N THR A 89 30.38 -46.40 18.55
CA THR A 89 31.61 -46.93 17.95
C THR A 89 32.46 -47.70 18.97
N ASP A 90 32.52 -47.24 20.23
CA ASP A 90 33.33 -47.90 21.27
C ASP A 90 32.81 -49.30 21.67
N ILE A 91 31.50 -49.55 21.53
CA ILE A 91 30.88 -50.82 21.91
C ILE A 91 31.03 -51.87 20.80
N GLU A 92 30.89 -51.45 19.54
CA GLU A 92 31.13 -52.32 18.39
C GLU A 92 32.58 -52.83 18.37
N GLU A 93 33.55 -52.01 18.82
CA GLU A 93 34.94 -52.40 18.96
C GLU A 93 35.17 -53.41 20.11
N LEU A 94 34.53 -53.23 21.26
CA LEU A 94 34.64 -54.16 22.40
C LEU A 94 34.02 -55.53 22.12
N GLU A 95 32.87 -55.58 21.43
CA GLU A 95 32.23 -56.83 21.01
C GLU A 95 33.12 -57.64 20.06
N ARG A 96 33.79 -56.95 19.13
CA ARG A 96 34.75 -57.57 18.21
C ARG A 96 35.96 -58.14 18.95
N GLN A 97 36.47 -57.46 19.98
CA GLN A 97 37.60 -57.97 20.78
C GLN A 97 37.23 -59.21 21.59
N TRP A 98 35.98 -59.29 22.09
CA TRP A 98 35.50 -60.45 22.82
C TRP A 98 35.35 -61.69 21.95
N GLU A 99 34.76 -61.56 20.75
CA GLU A 99 34.65 -62.68 19.80
C GLU A 99 36.03 -63.26 19.42
N VAL A 100 37.04 -62.40 19.33
CA VAL A 100 38.42 -62.82 19.08
C VAL A 100 39.04 -63.54 20.28
N CYS A 101 38.76 -63.11 21.53
CA CYS A 101 39.24 -63.81 22.74
C CYS A 101 38.78 -65.26 22.77
N TRP A 102 37.47 -65.47 22.56
CA TRP A 102 36.86 -66.80 22.67
C TRP A 102 37.28 -67.74 21.54
N LYS A 103 37.38 -67.25 20.30
CA LYS A 103 37.94 -68.06 19.20
C LYS A 103 39.37 -68.52 19.46
N ASN A 104 40.17 -67.68 20.13
CA ASN A 104 41.55 -68.03 20.49
C ASN A 104 41.65 -68.94 21.73
N LEU A 105 40.53 -69.23 22.39
CA LEU A 105 40.45 -70.10 23.57
C LEU A 105 40.25 -71.57 23.18
N ASP A 106 39.63 -71.83 22.03
CA ASP A 106 39.34 -73.20 21.55
C ASP A 106 40.61 -74.03 21.34
N GLU A 107 41.67 -73.43 20.80
CA GLU A 107 42.93 -74.11 20.50
C GLU A 107 43.69 -74.56 21.78
N PRO A 108 43.87 -73.73 22.82
CA PRO A 108 44.38 -74.17 24.12
C PRO A 108 43.55 -75.27 24.80
N ILE A 109 42.21 -75.21 24.69
CA ILE A 109 41.32 -76.21 25.28
C ILE A 109 41.49 -77.55 24.57
N ASP A 110 41.48 -77.56 23.23
CA ASP A 110 41.71 -78.75 22.42
C ASP A 110 43.10 -79.35 22.70
N PHE A 111 44.12 -78.50 22.80
CA PHE A 111 45.47 -78.93 23.18
C PHE A 111 45.52 -79.58 24.57
N HIS A 112 44.86 -78.98 25.56
CA HIS A 112 44.77 -79.53 26.92
C HIS A 112 44.03 -80.88 26.93
N LEU A 113 42.89 -80.99 26.24
CA LEU A 113 42.12 -82.23 26.14
C LEU A 113 42.95 -83.34 25.48
N LYS A 114 43.67 -83.05 24.39
CA LYS A 114 44.56 -84.01 23.70
C LYS A 114 45.76 -84.44 24.55
N GLN A 115 46.36 -83.52 25.29
CA GLN A 115 47.45 -83.82 26.24
C GLN A 115 46.96 -84.75 27.36
N CYS A 116 45.84 -84.42 28.00
CA CYS A 116 45.34 -85.18 29.15
C CYS A 116 44.63 -86.48 28.76
N ALA A 117 44.12 -86.61 27.53
CA ALA A 117 43.64 -87.87 26.97
C ALA A 117 44.77 -88.85 26.61
N GLY A 118 46.02 -88.37 26.57
CA GLY A 118 47.21 -89.18 26.23
C GLY A 118 47.43 -89.39 24.73
N GLU A 119 46.77 -88.60 23.88
CA GLU A 119 46.85 -88.72 22.42
C GLU A 119 48.20 -88.25 21.85
N THR A 120 48.94 -87.43 22.60
CA THR A 120 50.20 -86.80 22.16
C THR A 120 51.48 -87.54 22.60
N GLY A 121 51.35 -88.69 23.29
CA GLY A 121 52.43 -89.66 23.44
C GLY A 121 52.81 -90.05 24.88
N LYS A 122 52.98 -91.37 25.06
CA LYS A 122 53.45 -92.12 26.24
C LYS A 122 52.58 -92.03 27.51
N VAL A 123 51.47 -92.77 27.43
CA VAL A 123 50.76 -93.53 28.48
C VAL A 123 51.20 -93.27 29.95
N LEU A 124 50.86 -92.11 30.48
CA LEU A 124 50.46 -91.97 31.87
C LEU A 124 49.18 -91.14 31.88
N LYS A 125 48.06 -91.81 32.14
CA LYS A 125 46.73 -91.22 32.12
C LYS A 125 46.49 -90.56 33.48
N ASN A 126 46.15 -89.27 33.46
CA ASN A 126 45.79 -88.41 34.59
C ASN A 126 46.97 -87.97 35.49
N ASP A 127 47.47 -86.75 35.29
CA ASP A 127 48.42 -86.01 36.17
C ASP A 127 49.91 -85.99 35.75
N ASP A 128 50.20 -86.07 34.45
CA ASP A 128 51.52 -85.66 33.96
C ASP A 128 51.76 -84.14 34.16
N PRO A 129 53.01 -83.70 34.44
CA PRO A 129 53.32 -82.28 34.66
C PRO A 129 52.97 -81.36 33.48
N LYS A 130 52.95 -81.88 32.24
CA LYS A 130 52.56 -81.14 31.04
C LYS A 130 51.05 -80.98 30.93
N CYS A 131 50.25 -81.96 31.34
CA CYS A 131 48.80 -81.83 31.48
C CYS A 131 48.47 -80.75 32.54
N SER A 132 49.22 -80.69 33.65
CA SER A 132 49.08 -79.60 34.63
C SER A 132 49.46 -78.23 34.05
N GLN A 133 50.58 -78.12 33.33
CA GLN A 133 50.97 -76.85 32.68
C GLN A 133 49.96 -76.41 31.60
N ALA A 134 49.42 -77.35 30.82
CA ALA A 134 48.35 -77.08 29.86
C ALA A 134 47.06 -76.64 30.56
N ARG A 135 46.74 -77.24 31.72
CA ARG A 135 45.61 -76.82 32.55
C ARG A 135 45.80 -75.39 33.06
N ASP A 136 46.98 -75.05 33.56
CA ASP A 136 47.28 -73.71 34.07
C ASP A 136 47.26 -72.65 32.96
N ALA A 137 47.72 -73.00 31.75
CA ALA A 137 47.60 -72.14 30.58
C ALA A 137 46.14 -71.89 30.17
N VAL A 138 45.31 -72.93 30.19
CA VAL A 138 43.86 -72.83 29.96
C VAL A 138 43.19 -72.00 31.06
N VAL A 139 43.48 -72.25 32.33
CA VAL A 139 42.94 -71.49 33.47
C VAL A 139 43.32 -70.01 33.40
N LYS A 140 44.55 -69.69 33.01
CA LYS A 140 45.00 -68.30 32.82
C LYS A 140 44.26 -67.61 31.67
N LYS A 141 44.07 -68.31 30.54
CA LYS A 141 43.31 -67.80 29.39
C LYS A 141 41.82 -67.65 29.68
N ILE A 142 41.24 -68.57 30.44
CA ILE A 142 39.87 -68.46 30.96
C ILE A 142 39.76 -67.23 31.86
N ALA A 143 40.71 -66.99 32.77
CA ALA A 143 40.71 -65.79 33.60
C ALA A 143 40.83 -64.47 32.78
N GLU A 144 41.58 -64.47 31.68
CA GLU A 144 41.65 -63.35 30.73
C GLU A 144 40.31 -63.10 30.02
N CYS A 145 39.64 -64.15 29.53
CA CYS A 145 38.31 -63.99 28.91
C CYS A 145 37.19 -63.75 29.94
N ASP A 146 37.30 -64.24 31.18
CA ASP A 146 36.37 -63.95 32.30
C ASP A 146 36.45 -62.47 32.72
N LEU A 147 37.63 -61.86 32.67
CA LEU A 147 37.80 -60.43 32.89
C LEU A 147 37.06 -59.62 31.81
N LEU A 148 37.16 -60.05 30.55
CA LEU A 148 36.38 -59.49 29.44
C LEU A 148 34.88 -59.72 29.62
N ASP A 149 34.47 -60.89 30.12
CA ASP A 149 33.08 -61.21 30.39
C ASP A 149 32.49 -60.35 31.52
N SER A 150 33.29 -60.04 32.54
CA SER A 150 32.93 -59.08 33.59
C SER A 150 32.81 -57.65 33.04
N GLN A 151 33.72 -57.23 32.16
CA GLN A 151 33.62 -55.94 31.45
C GLN A 151 32.41 -55.87 30.51
N ILE A 152 31.99 -57.00 29.93
CA ILE A 152 30.78 -57.11 29.11
C ILE A 152 29.53 -57.17 29.96
N ALA A 153 29.54 -57.81 31.12
CA ALA A 153 28.43 -57.78 32.06
C ALA A 153 28.21 -56.35 32.59
N GLU A 154 29.28 -55.62 32.90
CA GLU A 154 29.24 -54.20 33.21
C GLU A 154 28.78 -53.36 31.99
N GLY A 155 29.23 -53.73 30.80
CA GLY A 155 28.76 -53.21 29.51
C GLY A 155 27.26 -53.45 29.29
N LYS A 156 26.74 -54.63 29.64
CA LYS A 156 25.32 -55.01 29.54
C LYS A 156 24.46 -54.31 30.58
N ALA A 157 24.97 -54.09 31.79
CA ALA A 157 24.33 -53.21 32.78
C ALA A 157 24.29 -51.76 32.28
N LYS A 158 25.36 -51.29 31.60
CA LYS A 158 25.33 -50.04 30.83
C LYS A 158 24.35 -50.10 29.65
N ILE A 159 24.10 -51.26 29.02
CA ILE A 159 23.07 -51.45 27.97
C ILE A 159 21.65 -51.35 28.53
N ASN A 160 21.37 -51.83 29.74
CA ASN A 160 20.07 -51.57 30.37
C ASN A 160 19.86 -50.08 30.67
N ARG A 161 20.91 -49.35 31.08
CA ARG A 161 20.90 -47.87 31.06
C ARG A 161 20.76 -47.32 29.63
N LYS A 162 21.25 -48.04 28.63
CA LYS A 162 21.15 -47.71 27.20
C LYS A 162 19.76 -47.95 26.62
N LEU A 163 18.92 -48.79 27.22
CA LEU A 163 17.50 -48.89 26.87
C LEU A 163 16.76 -47.60 27.25
N GLU A 164 17.17 -46.97 28.34
CA GLU A 164 16.76 -45.62 28.71
C GLU A 164 17.40 -44.54 27.80
N ILE A 165 18.65 -44.72 27.38
CA ILE A 165 19.26 -43.88 26.32
C ILE A 165 18.49 -44.01 25.01
N ASN A 166 18.06 -45.21 24.59
CA ASN A 166 17.28 -45.44 23.39
C ASN A 166 15.91 -44.76 23.48
N ARG A 167 15.27 -44.79 24.65
CA ARG A 167 14.06 -44.00 24.92
C ARG A 167 14.31 -42.50 24.77
N LYS A 168 15.43 -41.99 25.28
CA LYS A 168 15.84 -40.59 25.10
C LYS A 168 16.16 -40.28 23.64
N LEU A 169 16.79 -41.19 22.90
CA LEU A 169 17.08 -41.07 21.47
C LEU A 169 15.79 -41.02 20.64
N ASP A 170 14.79 -41.82 20.97
CA ASP A 170 13.47 -41.76 20.33
C ASP A 170 12.74 -40.46 20.64
N GLN A 171 12.84 -39.96 21.87
CA GLN A 171 12.36 -38.62 22.22
C GLN A 171 13.07 -37.56 21.38
N TYR A 172 14.38 -37.64 21.22
CA TYR A 172 15.15 -36.70 20.39
C TYR A 172 14.81 -36.81 18.91
N ARG A 173 14.63 -38.02 18.35
CA ARG A 173 14.16 -38.20 16.97
C ARG A 173 12.81 -37.50 16.77
N LYS A 174 11.87 -37.69 17.71
CA LYS A 174 10.57 -37.00 17.69
C LYS A 174 10.73 -35.48 17.77
N GLU A 175 11.63 -34.98 18.61
CA GLU A 175 11.92 -33.54 18.72
C GLU A 175 12.56 -32.95 17.45
N ILE A 176 13.45 -33.69 16.79
CA ILE A 176 14.05 -33.32 15.51
C ILE A 176 12.97 -33.24 14.44
N THR A 177 12.16 -34.30 14.26
CA THR A 177 11.08 -34.30 13.27
C THR A 177 10.06 -33.19 13.52
N ARG A 178 9.67 -32.96 14.78
CA ARG A 178 8.77 -31.83 15.12
C ARG A 178 9.40 -30.48 14.76
N TRP A 179 10.71 -30.33 14.98
CA TRP A 179 11.41 -29.11 14.67
C TRP A 179 11.56 -28.90 13.16
N GLU A 180 11.91 -29.93 12.39
CA GLU A 180 11.95 -29.88 10.92
C GLU A 180 10.59 -29.53 10.34
N ASN A 181 9.52 -30.12 10.88
CA ASN A 181 8.16 -29.77 10.49
C ASN A 181 7.83 -28.31 10.79
N ARG A 182 8.27 -27.76 11.92
CA ARG A 182 8.10 -26.31 12.23
C ARG A 182 8.91 -25.43 11.28
N LYS A 183 10.16 -25.81 10.99
CA LYS A 183 11.03 -25.12 10.04
C LYS A 183 10.41 -25.06 8.65
N ASN A 184 9.98 -26.21 8.14
CA ASN A 184 9.36 -26.30 6.82
C ASN A 184 8.03 -25.53 6.76
N LYS A 185 7.21 -25.57 7.81
CA LYS A 185 6.01 -24.74 7.91
C LYS A 185 6.32 -23.25 7.86
N GLY A 186 7.38 -22.81 8.56
CA GLY A 186 7.83 -21.41 8.51
C GLY A 186 8.25 -20.98 7.11
N LEU A 187 9.09 -21.78 6.44
CA LEU A 187 9.52 -21.53 5.06
C LEU A 187 8.34 -21.48 4.07
N VAL A 188 7.40 -22.41 4.19
CA VAL A 188 6.18 -22.42 3.38
C VAL A 188 5.34 -21.17 3.64
N SER A 189 5.20 -20.74 4.90
CA SER A 189 4.43 -19.54 5.24
C SER A 189 5.04 -18.26 4.65
N ILE A 190 6.36 -18.13 4.62
CA ILE A 190 7.07 -17.02 3.96
C ILE A 190 6.78 -17.03 2.46
N GLY A 191 6.86 -18.21 1.82
CA GLY A 191 6.53 -18.37 0.41
C GLY A 191 5.07 -18.03 0.09
N MET A 192 4.13 -18.47 0.93
CA MET A 192 2.70 -18.15 0.78
C MET A 192 2.42 -16.66 0.98
N GLU A 193 3.07 -16.00 1.94
CA GLU A 193 2.95 -14.55 2.14
C GLU A 193 3.43 -13.79 0.89
N ALA A 194 4.59 -14.17 0.34
CA ALA A 194 5.13 -13.59 -0.87
C ALA A 194 4.21 -13.80 -2.08
N GLN A 195 3.75 -15.04 -2.30
CA GLN A 195 2.81 -15.35 -3.38
C GLN A 195 1.48 -14.61 -3.24
N GLY A 196 0.97 -14.44 -2.02
CA GLY A 196 -0.25 -13.66 -1.78
C GLY A 196 -0.08 -12.20 -2.18
N LYS A 197 1.06 -11.59 -1.87
CA LYS A 197 1.38 -10.21 -2.28
C LYS A 197 1.58 -10.09 -3.79
N ILE A 198 2.26 -11.05 -4.42
CA ILE A 198 2.45 -11.08 -5.88
C ILE A 198 1.09 -11.16 -6.59
N LYS A 199 0.21 -12.08 -6.16
CA LYS A 199 -1.15 -12.18 -6.71
C LYS A 199 -1.95 -10.90 -6.56
N ALA A 200 -1.86 -10.23 -5.41
CA ALA A 200 -2.53 -8.95 -5.19
C ALA A 200 -2.00 -7.83 -6.11
N VAL A 201 -0.71 -7.87 -6.45
CA VAL A 201 -0.10 -6.98 -7.44
C VAL A 201 -0.60 -7.34 -8.85
N GLU A 202 -0.50 -8.61 -9.25
CA GLU A 202 -0.96 -9.10 -10.55
C GLU A 202 -2.45 -8.84 -10.80
N GLU A 203 -3.28 -8.86 -9.76
CA GLU A 203 -4.71 -8.53 -9.89
C GLU A 203 -4.93 -7.02 -10.02
N LYS A 204 -4.16 -6.20 -9.30
CA LYS A 204 -4.33 -4.74 -9.26
C LYS A 204 -3.93 -4.05 -10.56
N TYR A 205 -2.83 -4.46 -11.19
CA TYR A 205 -2.24 -3.74 -12.33
C TYR A 205 -3.05 -3.79 -13.63
N PRO A 206 -3.65 -4.93 -14.05
CA PRO A 206 -4.57 -4.97 -15.18
C PRO A 206 -5.78 -4.06 -14.99
N HIS A 207 -6.29 -3.91 -13.76
CA HIS A 207 -7.36 -2.97 -13.49
C HIS A 207 -6.91 -1.51 -13.61
N LEU A 208 -5.67 -1.19 -13.24
CA LEU A 208 -5.12 0.16 -13.44
C LEU A 208 -4.84 0.46 -14.92
N SER A 209 -4.37 -0.52 -15.72
CA SER A 209 -4.09 -0.31 -17.14
C SER A 209 -5.36 -0.03 -17.95
N HIS A 210 -6.50 -0.61 -17.55
CA HIS A 210 -7.80 -0.30 -18.16
C HIS A 210 -8.49 0.94 -17.56
N SER A 211 -8.15 1.32 -16.33
CA SER A 211 -8.74 2.48 -15.66
C SER A 211 -8.17 3.79 -16.20
N PHE A 212 -9.05 4.76 -16.48
CA PHE A 212 -8.66 6.11 -16.90
C PHE A 212 -7.69 6.78 -15.93
N LEU A 213 -7.93 6.63 -14.61
CA LEU A 213 -7.08 7.23 -13.58
C LEU A 213 -5.69 6.60 -13.54
N GLY A 214 -5.60 5.27 -13.70
CA GLY A 214 -4.31 4.59 -13.75
C GLY A 214 -3.47 5.06 -14.94
N ARG A 215 -4.10 5.13 -16.12
CA ARG A 215 -3.47 5.65 -17.34
C ARG A 215 -3.08 7.13 -17.22
N SER A 216 -3.88 7.95 -16.54
CA SER A 216 -3.54 9.36 -16.28
C SER A 216 -2.32 9.55 -15.42
N LEU A 217 -2.21 8.73 -14.38
CA LEU A 217 -1.12 8.83 -13.43
C LEU A 217 0.17 8.31 -14.07
N ALA A 218 0.08 7.18 -14.78
CA ALA A 218 1.17 6.66 -15.59
C ALA A 218 1.65 7.67 -16.64
N LEU A 219 0.74 8.29 -17.39
CA LEU A 219 1.11 9.29 -18.40
C LEU A 219 1.79 10.52 -17.79
N SER A 220 1.33 10.98 -16.61
CA SER A 220 1.99 12.08 -15.89
C SER A 220 3.41 11.71 -15.50
N GLU A 221 3.59 10.52 -14.94
CA GLU A 221 4.89 10.03 -14.48
C GLU A 221 5.86 9.78 -15.63
N ILE A 222 5.37 9.26 -16.77
CA ILE A 222 6.15 9.11 -18.01
C ILE A 222 6.54 10.50 -18.54
N SER A 223 5.59 11.45 -18.55
CA SER A 223 5.85 12.82 -19.01
C SER A 223 6.88 13.55 -18.15
N ASP A 224 6.96 13.27 -16.85
CA ASP A 224 7.96 13.86 -15.96
C ASP A 224 9.35 13.23 -16.17
N LYS A 225 9.42 11.96 -16.59
CA LYS A 225 10.67 11.24 -16.85
C LYS A 225 11.24 11.50 -18.24
N ASP A 226 10.39 11.54 -19.28
CA ASP A 226 10.81 11.70 -20.67
C ASP A 226 10.41 13.08 -21.23
N THR A 227 11.42 13.91 -21.45
CA THR A 227 11.26 15.26 -22.04
C THR A 227 10.66 15.20 -23.45
N ALA A 228 10.91 14.14 -24.22
CA ALA A 228 10.33 13.98 -25.55
C ALA A 228 8.82 13.75 -25.48
N VAL A 229 8.35 12.92 -24.55
CA VAL A 229 6.92 12.69 -24.30
C VAL A 229 6.26 13.99 -23.85
N SER A 230 6.85 14.71 -22.89
CA SER A 230 6.35 16.00 -22.41
C SER A 230 6.23 17.04 -23.53
N ASN A 231 7.28 17.20 -24.35
CA ASN A 231 7.27 18.13 -25.49
C ASN A 231 6.21 17.76 -26.53
N THR A 232 5.99 16.46 -26.77
CA THR A 232 4.96 15.99 -27.68
C THR A 232 3.55 16.28 -27.15
N ILE A 233 3.31 16.02 -25.86
CA ILE A 233 2.07 16.37 -25.14
C ILE A 233 1.80 17.88 -25.25
N LEU A 234 2.82 18.72 -25.06
CA LEU A 234 2.74 20.16 -25.19
C LEU A 234 2.44 20.59 -26.63
N MET A 235 3.15 20.03 -27.61
CA MET A 235 2.96 20.32 -29.04
C MET A 235 1.54 19.99 -29.49
N VAL A 236 1.01 18.80 -29.16
CA VAL A 236 -0.35 18.40 -29.51
C VAL A 236 -1.38 19.32 -28.85
N THR A 237 -1.12 19.75 -27.61
CA THR A 237 -2.00 20.70 -26.89
C THR A 237 -2.02 22.06 -27.59
N LEU A 238 -0.84 22.61 -27.93
CA LEU A 238 -0.72 23.86 -28.66
C LEU A 238 -1.40 23.78 -30.03
N LEU A 239 -1.23 22.67 -30.75
CA LEU A 239 -1.89 22.45 -32.03
C LEU A 239 -3.42 22.57 -31.89
N PHE A 240 -4.02 21.91 -30.90
CA PHE A 240 -5.46 22.01 -30.66
C PHE A 240 -5.91 23.40 -30.23
N ILE A 241 -5.13 24.10 -29.40
CA ILE A 241 -5.42 25.48 -29.02
C ILE A 241 -5.40 26.38 -30.26
N THR A 242 -4.39 26.26 -31.13
CA THR A 242 -4.31 27.07 -32.36
C THR A 242 -5.47 26.80 -33.31
N LEU A 243 -5.88 25.53 -33.47
CA LEU A 243 -7.04 25.15 -34.29
C LEU A 243 -8.35 25.73 -33.74
N GLN A 244 -8.57 25.68 -32.41
CA GLN A 244 -9.78 26.22 -31.80
C GLN A 244 -9.80 27.76 -31.74
N CYS A 245 -8.62 28.40 -31.69
CA CYS A 245 -8.50 29.85 -31.76
C CYS A 245 -8.55 30.39 -33.21
N SER A 246 -8.40 29.54 -34.22
CA SER A 246 -8.42 29.93 -35.63
C SER A 246 -9.67 30.75 -36.03
N PRO A 247 -10.92 30.35 -35.68
CA PRO A 247 -12.11 31.15 -35.99
C PRO A 247 -12.08 32.55 -35.34
N ILE A 248 -11.48 32.70 -34.16
CA ILE A 248 -11.34 33.99 -33.47
C ILE A 248 -10.33 34.87 -34.21
N LEU A 249 -9.19 34.30 -34.62
CA LEU A 249 -8.16 34.99 -35.39
C LEU A 249 -8.67 35.44 -36.76
N VAL A 250 -9.44 34.59 -37.44
CA VAL A 250 -10.10 34.92 -38.72
C VAL A 250 -11.11 36.04 -38.52
N ARG A 251 -11.94 35.97 -37.46
CA ARG A 251 -12.92 37.01 -37.12
C ARG A 251 -12.26 38.36 -36.83
N PHE A 252 -11.10 38.34 -36.18
CA PHE A 252 -10.33 39.53 -35.86
C PHE A 252 -9.67 40.14 -37.10
N SER A 253 -9.21 39.29 -38.02
CA SER A 253 -8.56 39.71 -39.27
C SER A 253 -9.55 40.12 -40.35
N SER A 254 -10.80 39.65 -40.29
CA SER A 254 -11.83 39.99 -41.28
C SER A 254 -12.31 41.44 -41.10
N PRO A 255 -12.31 42.28 -42.16
CA PRO A 255 -12.89 43.62 -42.09
C PRO A 255 -14.39 43.55 -41.82
N VAL A 256 -14.94 44.62 -41.24
CA VAL A 256 -16.38 44.74 -40.96
C VAL A 256 -17.17 44.56 -42.25
N THR A 257 -17.92 43.47 -42.35
CA THR A 257 -18.71 43.17 -43.55
C THR A 257 -19.92 44.10 -43.66
N ALA A 258 -20.41 44.31 -44.88
CA ALA A 258 -21.59 45.14 -45.15
C ALA A 258 -22.85 44.68 -44.37
N TYR A 259 -22.93 43.38 -44.06
CA TYR A 259 -23.97 42.81 -43.21
C TYR A 259 -23.88 43.32 -41.76
N GLU A 260 -22.67 43.38 -41.18
CA GLU A 260 -22.48 43.90 -39.83
C GLU A 260 -22.81 45.39 -39.72
N ALA A 261 -22.52 46.17 -40.77
CA ALA A 261 -22.88 47.58 -40.81
C ALA A 261 -24.41 47.75 -40.69
N LYS A 262 -25.18 47.00 -41.50
CA LYS A 262 -26.65 46.97 -41.44
C LYS A 262 -27.18 46.46 -40.10
N LEU A 263 -26.52 45.46 -39.51
CA LEU A 263 -26.92 44.93 -38.21
C LEU A 263 -26.73 45.96 -37.08
N ARG A 264 -25.61 46.70 -37.10
CA ARG A 264 -25.35 47.78 -36.12
C ARG A 264 -26.36 48.91 -36.23
N GLU A 265 -26.80 49.23 -37.45
CA GLU A 265 -27.83 50.23 -37.67
C GLU A 265 -29.16 49.82 -37.01
N LYS A 266 -29.63 48.60 -37.30
CA LYS A 266 -30.83 48.06 -36.63
C LYS A 266 -30.68 47.98 -35.11
N GLN A 267 -29.53 47.57 -34.60
CA GLN A 267 -29.31 47.43 -33.17
C GLN A 267 -29.33 48.79 -32.44
N LYS A 268 -28.81 49.84 -33.08
CA LYS A 268 -28.94 51.22 -32.56
C LYS A 268 -30.40 51.68 -32.51
N GLU A 269 -31.20 51.30 -33.51
CA GLU A 269 -32.63 51.60 -33.54
C GLU A 269 -33.37 50.92 -32.37
N TYR A 270 -33.13 49.63 -32.15
CA TYR A 270 -33.69 48.90 -31.02
C TYR A 270 -33.27 49.48 -29.66
N HIS A 271 -31.99 49.84 -29.48
CA HIS A 271 -31.54 50.45 -28.23
C HIS A 271 -32.19 51.82 -27.99
N ARG A 272 -32.35 52.65 -29.01
CA ARG A 272 -33.08 53.93 -28.88
C ARG A 272 -34.53 53.74 -28.46
N VAL A 273 -35.20 52.72 -28.98
CA VAL A 273 -36.59 52.39 -28.60
C VAL A 273 -36.64 51.85 -27.17
N SER A 274 -35.71 50.96 -26.80
CA SER A 274 -35.62 50.38 -25.47
C SER A 274 -35.31 51.43 -24.39
N ASP A 275 -34.36 52.33 -24.62
CA ASP A 275 -34.01 53.42 -23.70
C ASP A 275 -35.19 54.39 -23.49
N LYS A 276 -35.93 54.70 -24.57
CA LYS A 276 -37.18 55.48 -24.48
C LYS A 276 -38.26 54.76 -23.67
N MET A 277 -38.30 53.44 -23.71
CA MET A 277 -39.27 52.64 -22.94
C MET A 277 -38.86 52.53 -21.47
N PHE A 278 -37.58 52.30 -21.19
CA PHE A 278 -37.04 52.22 -19.83
C PHE A 278 -37.10 53.55 -19.10
N SER A 279 -36.78 54.67 -19.76
CA SER A 279 -36.94 56.02 -19.17
C SER A 279 -38.40 56.33 -18.80
N ARG A 280 -39.37 55.88 -19.61
CA ARG A 280 -40.80 55.99 -19.28
C ARG A 280 -41.17 55.13 -18.07
N LEU A 281 -40.65 53.91 -18.00
CA LEU A 281 -40.94 52.99 -16.90
C LEU A 281 -40.33 53.48 -15.58
N ASN A 282 -39.09 53.97 -15.60
CA ASN A 282 -38.41 54.48 -14.40
C ASN A 282 -39.15 55.67 -13.80
N ARG A 283 -39.66 56.57 -14.66
CA ARG A 283 -40.49 57.70 -14.22
C ARG A 283 -41.79 57.25 -13.53
N VAL A 284 -42.43 56.20 -14.02
CA VAL A 284 -43.65 55.63 -13.40
C VAL A 284 -43.32 54.92 -12.07
N VAL A 285 -42.16 54.27 -11.99
CA VAL A 285 -41.70 53.61 -10.75
C VAL A 285 -41.37 54.64 -9.69
N GLU A 286 -40.64 55.70 -10.02
CA GLU A 286 -40.32 56.80 -9.09
C GLU A 286 -41.60 57.46 -8.53
N GLU A 287 -42.60 57.70 -9.39
CA GLU A 287 -43.90 58.24 -8.98
C GLU A 287 -44.62 57.31 -7.98
N LYS A 288 -44.57 56.00 -8.18
CA LYS A 288 -45.19 55.02 -7.27
C LYS A 288 -44.41 54.83 -5.98
N VAL A 289 -43.07 54.81 -6.02
CA VAL A 289 -42.23 54.65 -4.82
C VAL A 289 -42.43 55.83 -3.86
N LEU A 290 -42.53 57.05 -4.39
CA LEU A 290 -42.88 58.23 -3.59
C LEU A 290 -44.26 58.10 -2.95
N PHE A 291 -45.26 57.62 -3.68
CA PHE A 291 -46.61 57.38 -3.16
C PHE A 291 -46.63 56.36 -2.00
N TYR A 292 -45.89 55.26 -2.13
CA TYR A 292 -45.78 54.25 -1.06
C TYR A 292 -45.03 54.77 0.16
N SER A 293 -43.94 55.53 -0.02
CA SER A 293 -43.20 56.14 1.10
C SER A 293 -44.04 57.13 1.90
N PHE A 294 -44.90 57.90 1.21
CA PHE A 294 -45.83 58.84 1.85
C PHE A 294 -46.92 58.12 2.64
N SER A 295 -47.48 57.06 2.08
CA SER A 295 -48.49 56.22 2.74
C SER A 295 -47.95 55.59 4.03
N LEU A 296 -46.73 55.04 4.00
CA LEU A 296 -46.10 54.42 5.16
C LEU A 296 -45.83 55.42 6.29
N ALA A 297 -45.38 56.63 5.94
CA ALA A 297 -45.18 57.72 6.91
C ALA A 297 -46.52 58.16 7.56
N MET A 298 -47.60 58.24 6.77
CA MET A 298 -48.93 58.51 7.29
C MET A 298 -49.39 57.44 8.30
N PHE A 299 -49.25 56.16 7.99
CA PHE A 299 -49.63 55.08 8.91
C PHE A 299 -48.81 55.11 10.21
N ALA A 300 -47.50 55.39 10.13
CA ALA A 300 -46.65 55.52 11.31
C ALA A 300 -47.10 56.67 12.23
N THR A 301 -47.50 57.82 11.66
CA THR A 301 -48.02 58.95 12.47
C THR A 301 -49.36 58.63 13.12
N ILE A 302 -50.28 57.96 12.42
CA ILE A 302 -51.57 57.54 12.99
C ILE A 302 -51.34 56.56 14.15
N ALA A 303 -50.44 55.59 13.97
CA ALA A 303 -50.10 54.63 15.03
C ALA A 303 -49.52 55.34 16.27
N ALA A 304 -48.61 56.30 16.09
CA ALA A 304 -48.02 57.05 17.19
C ALA A 304 -49.06 57.90 17.95
N VAL A 305 -50.00 58.55 17.23
CA VAL A 305 -51.09 59.32 17.83
C VAL A 305 -52.06 58.41 18.60
N THR A 306 -52.37 57.24 18.04
CA THR A 306 -53.27 56.27 18.68
C THR A 306 -52.67 55.71 19.97
N ILE A 307 -51.36 55.40 19.97
CA ILE A 307 -50.63 54.96 21.16
C ILE A 307 -50.61 56.08 22.22
N ALA A 308 -50.44 57.35 21.82
CA ALA A 308 -50.44 58.47 22.74
C ALA A 308 -51.82 58.75 23.38
N LEU A 309 -52.92 58.48 22.68
CA LEU A 309 -54.29 58.65 23.19
C LEU A 309 -54.72 57.57 24.20
N ILE A 310 -54.11 56.38 24.18
CA ILE A 310 -54.49 55.24 25.03
C ILE A 310 -53.77 55.28 26.40
N MET A 311 -52.70 56.05 26.55
CA MET A 311 -51.95 56.12 27.83
C MET A 311 -52.32 57.35 28.67
N PRO A 312 -52.97 57.19 29.84
CA PRO A 312 -53.24 58.31 30.73
C PRO A 312 -51.99 58.71 31.52
N GLY A 313 -51.71 60.01 31.63
CA GLY A 313 -50.81 60.57 32.65
C GLY A 313 -49.47 61.16 32.21
N LYS A 314 -49.29 61.62 30.95
CA LYS A 314 -48.06 62.34 30.54
C LYS A 314 -48.32 63.50 29.59
N GLU A 315 -48.46 64.71 30.13
CA GLU A 315 -48.59 65.97 29.37
C GLU A 315 -47.35 66.27 28.49
N ASN A 316 -46.19 65.70 28.81
CA ASN A 316 -44.95 65.89 28.05
C ASN A 316 -44.90 65.14 26.71
N ILE A 317 -45.79 64.14 26.48
CA ILE A 317 -45.80 63.37 25.23
C ILE A 317 -46.50 64.12 24.10
N VAL A 318 -47.52 64.93 24.41
CA VAL A 318 -48.28 65.68 23.40
C VAL A 318 -47.39 66.73 22.71
N SER A 319 -46.52 67.42 23.46
CA SER A 319 -45.53 68.36 22.93
C SER A 319 -44.54 67.68 21.96
N ALA A 320 -44.03 66.50 22.32
CA ALA A 320 -43.12 65.74 21.47
C ALA A 320 -43.81 65.27 20.17
N VAL A 321 -45.06 64.83 20.26
CA VAL A 321 -45.85 64.41 19.08
C VAL A 321 -46.14 65.59 18.17
N VAL A 322 -46.49 66.77 18.69
CA VAL A 322 -46.72 67.98 17.89
C VAL A 322 -45.44 68.46 17.21
N SER A 323 -44.29 68.38 17.89
CA SER A 323 -42.98 68.71 17.29
C SER A 323 -42.63 67.76 16.14
N ILE A 324 -42.84 66.46 16.32
CA ILE A 324 -42.60 65.46 15.27
C ILE A 324 -43.51 65.72 14.07
N ILE A 325 -44.81 65.98 14.29
CA ILE A 325 -45.79 66.28 13.21
C ILE A 325 -45.40 67.56 12.47
N SER A 326 -45.01 68.63 13.17
CA SER A 326 -44.56 69.88 12.54
C SER A 326 -43.31 69.67 11.68
N SER A 327 -42.38 68.84 12.16
CA SER A 327 -41.15 68.47 11.43
C SER A 327 -41.46 67.69 10.15
N THR A 328 -42.35 66.71 10.20
CA THR A 328 -42.74 65.92 9.02
C THR A 328 -43.53 66.75 8.00
N ILE A 329 -44.40 67.66 8.45
CA ILE A 329 -45.13 68.57 7.55
C ILE A 329 -44.15 69.53 6.86
N ALA A 330 -43.16 70.07 7.58
CA ALA A 330 -42.14 70.96 7.00
C ALA A 330 -41.28 70.24 5.94
N ILE A 331 -40.89 68.99 6.19
CA ILE A 331 -40.16 68.16 5.21
C ILE A 331 -41.02 67.88 3.98
N ALA A 332 -42.31 67.57 4.17
CA ALA A 332 -43.23 67.32 3.05
C ALA A 332 -43.45 68.56 2.17
N ILE A 333 -43.57 69.76 2.77
CA ILE A 333 -43.71 71.02 2.03
C ILE A 333 -42.42 71.35 1.26
N SER A 334 -41.25 71.12 1.86
CA SER A 334 -39.95 71.37 1.21
C SER A 334 -39.72 70.45 0.00
N LEU A 335 -40.08 69.17 0.12
CA LEU A 335 -40.03 68.21 -0.99
C LEU A 335 -40.98 68.56 -2.13
N LYS A 336 -42.16 69.13 -1.83
CA LYS A 336 -43.11 69.57 -2.85
C LYS A 336 -42.62 70.81 -3.62
N LYS A 337 -41.91 71.72 -2.96
CA LYS A 337 -41.37 72.94 -3.58
C LYS A 337 -40.27 72.63 -4.61
N ASN A 338 -39.46 71.59 -4.35
CA ASN A 338 -38.40 71.11 -5.26
C ASN A 338 -38.91 70.37 -6.51
N GLN A 339 -40.23 70.14 -6.66
CA GLN A 339 -40.81 69.52 -7.86
C GLN A 339 -41.46 70.54 -8.82
N THR A 340 -41.62 71.80 -8.40
CA THR A 340 -42.24 72.87 -9.19
C THR A 340 -41.25 73.84 -9.83
N ASP A 341 -39.97 73.74 -9.47
CA ASP A 341 -38.82 74.33 -10.19
C ASP A 341 -38.15 73.23 -11.03
#